data_AF-A0AAD9GNZ3-F1
#
_entry.id   AF-A0AAD9GNZ3-F1
#
_cell.length_a   1.000
_cell.length_b   1.000
_cell.length_c   1.000
_cell.angle_alpha   90.00
_cell.angle_beta   90.00
_cell.angle_gamma   90.00
#
_symmetry.space_group_name_H-M   'P 1'
#
loop_
_entity.id
_entity.type
_entity.pdbx_description
1 polymer ?
#
loop_
_entity_poly.entity_id
_entity_poly.type
_entity_poly.pdbx_seq_one_letter_code
_entity_poly.pdbx_strand_id
1 'polypeptide(L)'
;MKDLTRTMQLKLFEAATPTTPKLMNKAWLQGLDTSDDVFHILKLQDDVFDNSKKLVQWLEFSDMYKKQMTQSTSWLDELNLVLKTKKPNQQETQFGLLFQELKKQEGMETIAGKMESQLFERWMKMDSMTPDKVGAMLGGSATKNWKRIFERLEITDEKYIFLKAYTEAYAADRGSNVLKIVEKLFAAGKPVAALEKAIKV
;
A
#
# COMPACT_ATOMS: atom_id res chain seq x y z
N MET A 1 -4.73 29.51 -14.71
CA MET A 1 -3.79 29.94 -13.65
C MET A 1 -3.37 28.80 -12.73
N LYS A 2 -4.28 27.96 -12.21
CA LYS A 2 -3.92 26.83 -11.32
C LYS A 2 -2.85 25.89 -11.91
N ASP A 3 -2.92 25.54 -13.19
CA ASP A 3 -1.95 24.63 -13.80
C ASP A 3 -0.53 25.20 -13.90
N LEU A 4 -0.39 26.52 -14.10
CA LEU A 4 0.91 27.17 -14.12
C LEU A 4 1.56 27.14 -12.73
N THR A 5 0.79 27.44 -11.68
CA THR A 5 1.24 27.35 -10.30
C THR A 5 1.68 25.93 -9.94
N ARG A 6 0.86 24.92 -10.26
CA ARG A 6 1.20 23.50 -10.04
C ARG A 6 2.48 23.10 -10.77
N THR A 7 2.64 23.54 -12.02
CA THR A 7 3.86 23.28 -12.80
C THR A 7 5.10 23.92 -12.18
N MET A 8 4.99 25.14 -11.66
CA MET A 8 6.11 25.80 -10.98
C MET A 8 6.48 25.08 -9.68
N GLN A 9 5.50 24.70 -8.86
CA GLN A 9 5.74 23.95 -7.62
C GLN A 9 6.39 22.58 -7.90
N LEU A 10 5.95 21.87 -8.94
CA LEU A 10 6.57 20.64 -9.37
C LEU A 10 8.04 20.84 -9.76
N LYS A 11 8.33 21.85 -10.57
CA LYS A 11 9.71 22.16 -10.99
C LYS A 11 10.61 22.51 -9.81
N LEU A 12 10.08 23.26 -8.83
CA LEU A 12 10.82 23.57 -7.60
C LEU A 12 11.12 22.32 -6.78
N PHE A 13 10.16 21.39 -6.68
CA PHE A 13 10.38 20.09 -6.04
C PHE A 13 11.38 19.21 -6.83
N GLU A 14 11.34 19.22 -8.17
CA GLU A 14 12.25 18.41 -8.99
C GLU A 14 13.69 18.95 -8.96
N ALA A 15 13.86 20.27 -8.86
CA ALA A 15 15.16 20.94 -8.70
C ALA A 15 15.74 20.88 -7.26
N ALA A 16 15.07 20.15 -6.36
CA ALA A 16 15.34 20.09 -4.93
C ALA A 16 16.72 19.59 -4.50
N THR A 17 17.26 20.21 -3.46
CA THR A 17 18.31 19.64 -2.58
C THR A 17 17.66 18.81 -1.44
N PRO A 18 18.42 18.06 -0.62
CA PRO A 18 17.84 17.20 0.42
C PRO A 18 16.94 17.89 1.46
N THR A 19 17.06 19.21 1.63
CA THR A 19 16.22 20.01 2.55
C THR A 19 14.92 20.48 1.93
N THR A 20 14.82 20.50 0.60
CA THR A 20 13.65 20.99 -0.14
C THR A 20 12.37 20.18 0.12
N PRO A 21 12.37 18.84 0.26
CA PRO A 21 11.20 18.06 0.68
C PRO A 21 10.45 18.61 1.89
N LYS A 22 11.18 18.94 2.96
CA LYS A 22 10.61 19.47 4.21
C LYS A 22 10.09 20.90 4.04
N LEU A 23 10.77 21.71 3.22
CA LEU A 23 10.33 23.07 2.91
C LEU A 23 9.07 23.08 2.06
N MET A 24 8.99 22.22 1.04
CA MET A 24 7.81 22.08 0.18
C MET A 24 6.60 21.64 0.99
N ASN A 25 6.76 20.65 1.87
CA ASN A 25 5.71 20.22 2.80
C ASN A 25 5.14 21.39 3.60
N LYS A 26 6.01 22.19 4.24
CA LYS A 26 5.57 23.37 4.99
C LYS A 26 4.87 24.40 4.10
N ALA A 27 5.40 24.65 2.90
CA ALA A 27 4.84 25.60 1.97
C ALA A 27 3.42 25.20 1.51
N TRP A 28 3.23 23.94 1.13
CA TRP A 28 1.91 23.40 0.76
C TRP A 28 0.92 23.49 1.92
N LEU A 29 1.37 23.14 3.13
CA LEU A 29 0.53 23.19 4.33
C LEU A 29 0.10 24.62 4.68
N GLN A 30 1.01 25.59 4.55
CA GLN A 30 0.72 27.01 4.73
C GLN A 30 -0.17 27.58 3.61
N GLY A 31 -0.01 27.05 2.39
CA GLY A 31 -0.83 27.35 1.22
C GLY A 31 -2.24 26.77 1.29
N LEU A 32 -2.56 26.00 2.34
CA LEU A 32 -3.82 25.26 2.49
C LEU A 32 -4.06 24.24 1.38
N ASP A 33 -2.99 23.76 0.73
CA ASP A 33 -3.08 22.69 -0.24
C ASP A 33 -3.54 21.40 0.47
N THR A 34 -4.48 20.68 -0.15
CA THR A 34 -4.95 19.39 0.37
C THR A 34 -4.03 18.26 -0.07
N SER A 35 -4.18 17.08 0.56
CA SER A 35 -3.52 15.84 0.11
C SER A 35 -3.79 15.56 -1.38
N ASP A 36 -5.00 15.83 -1.86
CA ASP A 36 -5.38 15.69 -3.28
C ASP A 36 -4.71 16.74 -4.17
N ASP A 37 -4.61 18.00 -3.72
CA ASP A 37 -3.91 19.03 -4.49
C ASP A 37 -2.44 18.68 -4.71
N VAL A 38 -1.75 18.23 -3.65
CA VAL A 38 -0.35 17.84 -3.73
C VAL A 38 -0.15 16.59 -4.59
N PHE A 39 -1.11 15.64 -4.57
CA PHE A 39 -1.12 14.50 -5.48
C PHE A 39 -1.08 14.94 -6.95
N HIS A 40 -1.90 15.93 -7.30
CA HIS A 40 -1.96 16.51 -8.65
C HIS A 40 -0.74 17.37 -8.99
N ILE A 41 -0.22 18.15 -8.03
CA ILE A 41 1.02 18.92 -8.21
C ILE A 41 2.18 17.99 -8.58
N LEU A 42 2.28 16.86 -7.88
CA LEU A 42 3.32 15.86 -8.12
C LEU A 42 3.04 14.97 -9.33
N LYS A 43 1.92 15.17 -10.04
CA LYS A 43 1.50 14.38 -11.21
C LYS A 43 1.38 12.88 -10.93
N LEU A 44 1.01 12.51 -9.71
CA LEU A 44 0.89 11.10 -9.33
C LEU A 44 -0.34 10.42 -9.94
N GLN A 45 -1.31 11.19 -10.43
CA GLN A 45 -2.49 10.66 -11.12
C GLN A 45 -2.16 9.96 -12.45
N ASP A 46 -1.01 10.26 -13.04
CA ASP A 46 -0.59 9.69 -14.33
C ASP A 46 -0.06 8.26 -14.13
N ASP A 47 0.85 8.08 -13.15
CA ASP A 47 1.33 6.78 -12.68
C ASP A 47 2.08 6.92 -11.33
N VAL A 48 1.60 6.24 -10.28
CA VAL A 48 2.29 6.20 -8.98
C VAL A 48 3.53 5.29 -8.98
N PHE A 49 3.65 4.37 -9.94
CA PHE A 49 4.77 3.43 -10.04
C PHE A 49 5.98 4.03 -10.74
N ASP A 50 5.79 5.06 -11.56
CA ASP A 50 6.87 5.69 -12.33
C ASP A 50 7.81 6.55 -11.46
N ASN A 51 7.41 6.95 -10.24
CA ASN A 51 8.21 7.85 -9.43
C ASN A 51 8.08 7.65 -7.91
N SER A 52 8.93 6.79 -7.35
CA SER A 52 8.99 6.52 -5.91
C SER A 52 9.26 7.78 -5.07
N LYS A 53 10.11 8.70 -5.53
CA LYS A 53 10.43 9.94 -4.78
C LYS A 53 9.21 10.84 -4.63
N LYS A 54 8.41 11.01 -5.69
CA LYS A 54 7.18 11.81 -5.65
C LYS A 54 6.12 11.15 -4.77
N LEU A 55 5.99 9.83 -4.87
CA LEU A 55 5.05 9.09 -4.03
C LEU A 55 5.41 9.19 -2.54
N VAL A 56 6.68 9.03 -2.19
CA VAL A 56 7.18 9.21 -0.82
C VAL A 56 6.91 10.64 -0.33
N GLN A 57 7.22 11.65 -1.14
CA GLN A 57 6.97 13.05 -0.81
C GLN A 57 5.48 13.30 -0.52
N TRP A 58 4.60 12.76 -1.35
CA TRP A 58 3.17 12.90 -1.16
C TRP A 58 2.70 12.20 0.12
N LEU A 59 3.16 10.97 0.39
CA LEU A 59 2.82 10.23 1.61
C LEU A 59 3.26 10.97 2.88
N GLU A 60 4.47 11.54 2.89
CA GLU A 60 4.95 12.40 3.99
C GLU A 60 4.07 13.63 4.18
N PHE A 61 3.70 14.29 3.07
CA PHE A 61 2.80 15.44 3.11
C PHE A 61 1.43 15.06 3.69
N SER A 62 0.83 13.97 3.21
CA SER A 62 -0.48 13.49 3.66
C SER A 62 -0.50 13.17 5.15
N ASP A 63 0.55 12.53 5.69
CA ASP A 63 0.67 12.27 7.13
C ASP A 63 0.74 13.57 7.94
N MET A 64 1.52 14.55 7.47
CA MET A 64 1.63 15.86 8.11
C MET A 64 0.32 16.66 8.05
N TYR A 65 -0.34 16.67 6.88
CA TYR A 65 -1.64 17.32 6.66
C TYR A 65 -2.70 16.75 7.61
N LYS A 66 -2.82 15.43 7.71
CA LYS A 66 -3.78 14.76 8.62
C LYS A 66 -3.53 15.09 10.09
N LYS A 67 -2.26 15.09 10.52
CA LYS A 67 -1.89 15.44 11.90
C LYS A 67 -2.29 16.88 12.25
N GLN A 68 -2.16 17.81 11.30
CA GLN A 68 -2.54 19.21 11.51
C GLN A 68 -4.05 19.44 11.47
N MET A 69 -4.77 18.73 10.60
CA MET A 69 -6.22 18.92 10.44
C MET A 69 -7.07 18.28 11.55
N THR A 70 -6.50 17.48 12.47
CA THR A 70 -7.16 16.85 13.65
C THR A 70 -8.43 16.01 13.38
N GLN A 71 -8.86 15.86 12.13
CA GLN A 71 -10.21 15.36 11.81
C GLN A 71 -10.26 13.91 11.29
N SER A 72 -9.14 13.27 10.92
CA SER A 72 -9.20 11.89 10.42
C SER A 72 -7.89 11.13 10.58
N THR A 73 -7.95 9.96 11.24
CA THR A 73 -6.88 8.96 11.28
C THR A 73 -6.95 7.98 10.11
N SER A 74 -8.04 7.98 9.34
CA SER A 74 -8.24 7.09 8.20
C SER A 74 -7.38 7.51 7.01
N TRP A 75 -6.79 6.52 6.33
CA TRP A 75 -6.01 6.67 5.09
C TRP A 75 -6.78 6.21 3.85
N LEU A 76 -8.10 6.02 3.98
CA LEU A 76 -8.94 5.51 2.90
C LEU A 76 -8.99 6.45 1.70
N ASP A 77 -9.00 7.77 1.92
CA ASP A 77 -9.02 8.76 0.84
C ASP A 77 -7.71 8.74 0.03
N GLU A 78 -6.57 8.66 0.72
CA GLU A 78 -5.25 8.49 0.10
C GLU A 78 -5.15 7.18 -0.67
N LEU A 79 -5.63 6.07 -0.08
CA LEU A 79 -5.69 4.79 -0.78
C LEU A 79 -6.56 4.90 -2.04
N ASN A 80 -7.72 5.57 -1.97
CA ASN A 80 -8.59 5.76 -3.11
C ASN A 80 -7.95 6.62 -4.21
N LEU A 81 -7.15 7.64 -3.86
CA LEU A 81 -6.39 8.41 -4.84
C LEU A 81 -5.37 7.53 -5.57
N VAL A 82 -4.61 6.73 -4.84
CA VAL A 82 -3.62 5.81 -5.41
C VAL A 82 -4.29 4.74 -6.28
N LEU A 83 -5.39 4.13 -5.83
CA LEU A 83 -6.06 3.09 -6.61
C LEU A 83 -6.73 3.62 -7.88
N LYS A 84 -7.06 4.91 -7.97
CA LYS A 84 -7.58 5.54 -9.19
C LYS A 84 -6.56 5.60 -10.33
N THR A 85 -5.27 5.46 -10.03
CA THR A 85 -4.20 5.49 -11.06
C THR A 85 -3.99 4.13 -11.72
N LYS A 86 -4.77 3.12 -11.32
CA LYS A 86 -4.70 1.75 -11.84
C LYS A 86 -4.92 1.71 -13.36
N LYS A 87 -3.93 1.18 -14.07
CA LYS A 87 -4.03 0.93 -15.53
C LYS A 87 -4.93 -0.29 -15.84
N PRO A 88 -5.52 -0.41 -17.05
CA PRO A 88 -6.52 -1.44 -17.40
C PRO A 88 -6.16 -2.92 -17.11
N ASN A 89 -4.86 -3.25 -16.99
CA ASN A 89 -4.37 -4.61 -16.71
C ASN A 89 -3.62 -4.72 -15.37
N GLN A 90 -3.59 -3.64 -14.59
CA GLN A 90 -2.86 -3.60 -13.34
C GLN A 90 -3.68 -4.22 -12.22
N GLN A 91 -3.10 -5.18 -11.51
CA GLN A 91 -3.78 -5.80 -10.37
C GLN A 91 -3.62 -4.95 -9.11
N GLU A 92 -4.63 -4.95 -8.24
CA GLU A 92 -4.55 -4.20 -6.97
C GLU A 92 -3.44 -4.72 -6.06
N THR A 93 -3.07 -6.00 -6.18
CA THR A 93 -1.92 -6.60 -5.49
C THR A 93 -0.60 -5.92 -5.80
N GLN A 94 -0.46 -5.25 -6.95
CA GLN A 94 0.75 -4.48 -7.26
C GLN A 94 0.89 -3.26 -6.35
N PHE A 95 -0.21 -2.62 -5.95
CA PHE A 95 -0.17 -1.53 -4.97
C PHE A 95 0.18 -2.03 -3.58
N GLY A 96 -0.30 -3.22 -3.20
CA GLY A 96 0.11 -3.89 -1.97
C GLY A 96 1.62 -4.16 -1.92
N LEU A 97 2.18 -4.72 -3.00
CA LEU A 97 3.62 -4.92 -3.12
C LEU A 97 4.41 -3.59 -3.11
N LEU A 98 3.88 -2.54 -3.74
CA LEU A 98 4.45 -1.19 -3.66
C LEU A 98 4.52 -0.68 -2.23
N PHE A 99 3.44 -0.81 -1.45
CA PHE A 99 3.44 -0.39 -0.04
C PHE A 99 4.42 -1.22 0.79
N GLN A 100 4.50 -2.54 0.54
CA GLN A 100 5.48 -3.40 1.20
C GLN A 100 6.93 -2.98 0.90
N GLU A 101 7.22 -2.59 -0.34
CA GLU A 101 8.54 -2.08 -0.72
C GLU A 101 8.83 -0.74 -0.03
N LEU A 102 7.86 0.17 0.01
CA LEU A 102 8.00 1.45 0.71
C LEU A 102 8.25 1.25 2.21
N LYS A 103 7.70 0.22 2.85
CA LYS A 103 7.96 -0.06 4.28
C LYS A 103 9.44 -0.32 4.58
N LYS A 104 10.23 -0.75 3.59
CA LYS A 104 11.67 -0.98 3.74
C LYS A 104 12.49 0.31 3.70
N GLN A 105 11.90 1.42 3.27
CA GLN A 105 12.56 2.72 3.21
C GLN A 105 12.56 3.39 4.58
N GLU A 106 13.67 4.04 4.93
CA GLU A 106 13.81 4.76 6.20
C GLU A 106 12.70 5.80 6.38
N GLY A 107 12.02 5.76 7.52
CA GLY A 107 10.92 6.68 7.84
C GLY A 107 9.57 6.36 7.19
N MET A 108 9.49 5.39 6.28
CA MET A 108 8.24 5.04 5.58
C MET A 108 7.47 3.87 6.16
N GLU A 109 8.07 3.04 7.03
CA GLU A 109 7.45 1.85 7.62
C GLU A 109 6.03 2.11 8.15
N THR A 110 5.88 3.15 8.96
CA THR A 110 4.59 3.49 9.57
C THR A 110 3.58 3.99 8.54
N ILE A 111 3.97 4.85 7.60
CA ILE A 111 3.05 5.46 6.64
C ILE A 111 2.60 4.42 5.60
N ALA A 112 3.54 3.67 5.03
CA ALA A 112 3.24 2.61 4.08
C ALA A 112 2.46 1.46 4.74
N GLY A 113 2.72 1.16 6.01
CA GLY A 113 1.91 0.22 6.80
C GLY A 113 0.44 0.64 6.96
N LYS A 114 0.15 1.95 7.09
CA LYS A 114 -1.23 2.46 7.11
C LYS A 114 -1.91 2.25 5.75
N MET A 115 -1.20 2.52 4.65
CA MET A 115 -1.73 2.30 3.29
C MET A 115 -2.03 0.81 3.03
N GLU A 116 -1.11 -0.08 3.40
CA GLU A 116 -1.29 -1.53 3.30
C GLU A 116 -2.47 -2.02 4.15
N SER A 117 -2.59 -1.52 5.38
CA SER A 117 -3.69 -1.87 6.27
C SER A 117 -5.06 -1.43 5.71
N GLN A 118 -5.15 -0.22 5.14
CA GLN A 118 -6.36 0.23 4.47
C GLN A 118 -6.72 -0.64 3.25
N LEU A 119 -5.71 -1.10 2.49
CA LEU A 119 -5.93 -2.02 1.38
C LEU A 119 -6.48 -3.36 1.87
N PHE A 120 -5.92 -3.89 2.95
CA PHE A 120 -6.39 -5.14 3.57
C PHE A 120 -7.81 -5.00 4.11
N GLU A 121 -8.11 -3.93 4.86
CA GLU A 121 -9.46 -3.64 5.36
C GLU A 121 -10.49 -3.54 4.23
N ARG A 122 -10.12 -2.87 3.12
CA ARG A 122 -10.97 -2.79 1.93
C ARG A 122 -11.25 -4.18 1.36
N TRP A 123 -10.23 -5.01 1.18
CA TRP A 123 -10.41 -6.36 0.68
C TRP A 123 -11.19 -7.24 1.65
N MET A 124 -10.98 -7.15 2.96
CA MET A 124 -11.73 -7.94 3.94
C MET A 124 -13.22 -7.60 3.96
N LYS A 125 -13.59 -6.35 3.63
CA LYS A 125 -14.99 -5.94 3.42
C LYS A 125 -15.61 -6.50 2.12
N MET A 126 -14.78 -7.03 1.21
CA MET A 126 -15.22 -7.74 0.02
C MET A 126 -15.18 -9.24 0.31
N ASP A 127 -16.33 -9.87 0.52
CA ASP A 127 -16.42 -11.32 0.85
C ASP A 127 -15.68 -12.24 -0.16
N SER A 128 -15.47 -11.76 -1.39
CA SER A 128 -14.77 -12.48 -2.47
C SER A 128 -13.24 -12.44 -2.39
N MET A 129 -12.65 -11.53 -1.62
CA MET A 129 -11.21 -11.40 -1.48
C MET A 129 -10.72 -12.24 -0.30
N THR A 130 -10.58 -13.55 -0.53
CA THR A 130 -9.97 -14.46 0.45
C THR A 130 -8.45 -14.52 0.28
N PRO A 131 -7.70 -15.03 1.27
CA PRO A 131 -6.27 -15.32 1.10
C PRO A 131 -5.95 -16.17 -0.14
N ASP A 132 -6.80 -17.14 -0.48
CA ASP A 132 -6.66 -17.94 -1.69
C ASP A 132 -6.81 -17.10 -2.97
N LYS A 133 -7.74 -16.13 -2.97
CA LYS A 133 -7.93 -15.23 -4.11
C LYS A 133 -6.73 -14.30 -4.30
N VAL A 134 -6.21 -13.73 -3.21
CA VAL A 134 -5.01 -12.87 -3.24
C VAL A 134 -3.79 -13.67 -3.70
N GLY A 135 -3.61 -14.89 -3.20
CA GLY A 135 -2.55 -15.80 -3.66
C GLY A 135 -2.63 -16.09 -5.15
N ALA A 136 -3.82 -16.36 -5.69
CA ALA A 136 -4.02 -16.57 -7.13
C ALA A 136 -3.68 -15.33 -7.97
N MET A 137 -3.97 -14.12 -7.46
CA MET A 137 -3.62 -12.86 -8.12
C MET A 137 -2.09 -12.69 -8.20
N LEU A 138 -1.39 -12.89 -7.09
CA LEU A 138 0.08 -12.78 -6.98
C LEU A 138 0.83 -13.84 -7.80
N GLY A 139 0.31 -15.06 -7.84
CA GLY A 139 0.86 -16.18 -8.60
C GLY A 139 0.60 -16.10 -10.11
N GLY A 140 -0.18 -15.11 -10.56
CA GLY A 140 -0.65 -14.99 -11.93
C GLY A 140 -1.86 -15.90 -12.19
N SER A 141 -2.99 -15.27 -12.49
CA SER A 141 -4.32 -15.88 -12.74
C SER A 141 -4.32 -17.07 -13.73
N ALA A 142 -3.32 -17.16 -14.60
CA ALA A 142 -3.18 -18.25 -15.58
C ALA A 142 -2.72 -19.59 -14.98
N THR A 143 -2.21 -19.62 -13.75
CA THR A 143 -1.66 -20.85 -13.17
C THR A 143 -2.70 -21.59 -12.32
N LYS A 144 -3.23 -22.70 -12.83
CA LYS A 144 -4.03 -23.66 -12.03
C LYS A 144 -3.27 -24.20 -10.80
N ASN A 145 -1.95 -23.95 -10.73
CA ASN A 145 -1.03 -24.43 -9.69
C ASN A 145 -0.40 -23.30 -8.86
N TRP A 146 -1.01 -22.12 -8.75
CA TRP A 146 -0.43 -20.99 -8.01
C TRP A 146 -0.04 -21.36 -6.56
N LYS A 147 -0.78 -22.26 -5.90
CA LYS A 147 -0.45 -22.77 -4.56
C LYS A 147 0.95 -23.41 -4.50
N ARG A 148 1.32 -24.18 -5.53
CA ARG A 148 2.64 -24.82 -5.67
C ARG A 148 3.77 -23.80 -5.84
N ILE A 149 3.47 -22.61 -6.38
CA ILE A 149 4.45 -21.52 -6.46
C ILE A 149 4.80 -21.10 -5.03
N PHE A 150 3.80 -20.80 -4.19
CA PHE A 150 4.00 -20.34 -2.82
C PHE A 150 4.64 -21.37 -1.89
N GLU A 151 4.45 -22.67 -2.13
CA GLU A 151 5.17 -23.74 -1.41
C GLU A 151 6.68 -23.76 -1.71
N ARG A 152 7.09 -23.13 -2.82
CA ARG A 152 8.48 -23.13 -3.32
C ARG A 152 9.16 -21.77 -3.22
N LEU A 153 8.39 -20.71 -2.95
CA LEU A 153 8.96 -19.39 -2.73
C LEU A 153 9.79 -19.40 -1.46
N GLU A 154 10.89 -18.66 -1.49
CA GLU A 154 11.63 -18.35 -0.29
C GLU A 154 10.78 -17.50 0.64
N ILE A 155 10.96 -17.65 1.96
CA ILE A 155 10.21 -16.87 2.96
C ILE A 155 10.52 -15.36 2.87
N THR A 156 11.61 -15.00 2.19
CA THR A 156 12.07 -13.64 1.88
C THR A 156 11.47 -13.08 0.60
N ASP A 157 10.79 -13.90 -0.21
CA ASP A 157 10.14 -13.44 -1.45
C ASP A 157 9.01 -12.45 -1.11
N GLU A 158 8.96 -11.34 -1.83
CA GLU A 158 8.02 -10.26 -1.55
C GLU A 158 6.56 -10.70 -1.65
N LYS A 159 6.24 -11.59 -2.58
CA LYS A 159 4.89 -12.13 -2.72
C LYS A 159 4.56 -13.03 -1.55
N TYR A 160 5.53 -13.82 -1.08
CA TYR A 160 5.36 -14.66 0.11
C TYR A 160 5.06 -13.81 1.33
N ILE A 161 5.89 -12.79 1.58
CA ILE A 161 5.73 -11.85 2.70
C ILE A 161 4.36 -11.16 2.62
N PHE A 162 3.97 -10.68 1.44
CA PHE A 162 2.71 -9.98 1.23
C PHE A 162 1.50 -10.89 1.48
N LEU A 163 1.52 -12.10 0.91
CA LEU A 163 0.46 -13.07 1.12
C LEU A 163 0.35 -13.49 2.59
N LYS A 164 1.48 -13.68 3.28
CA LYS A 164 1.52 -13.96 4.71
C LYS A 164 0.88 -12.83 5.50
N ALA A 165 1.30 -11.59 5.28
CA ALA A 165 0.79 -10.41 5.97
C ALA A 165 -0.74 -10.27 5.80
N TYR A 166 -1.23 -10.43 4.57
CA TYR A 166 -2.67 -10.39 4.32
C TYR A 166 -3.43 -11.53 5.00
N THR A 167 -2.89 -12.76 4.94
CA THR A 167 -3.53 -13.94 5.56
C THR A 167 -3.59 -13.80 7.08
N GLU A 168 -2.54 -13.27 7.70
CA GLU A 168 -2.50 -12.99 9.14
C GLU A 168 -3.52 -11.92 9.52
N ALA A 169 -3.61 -10.81 8.77
CA ALA A 169 -4.64 -9.79 8.98
C ALA A 169 -6.07 -10.37 8.85
N TYR A 170 -6.30 -11.17 7.80
CA TYR A 170 -7.58 -11.85 7.55
C TYR A 170 -7.97 -12.84 8.66
N ALA A 171 -6.98 -13.54 9.22
CA ALA A 171 -7.17 -14.45 10.34
C ALA A 171 -7.42 -13.71 11.66
N ALA A 172 -6.74 -12.57 11.87
CA ALA A 172 -6.93 -11.73 13.05
C ALA A 172 -8.36 -11.19 13.13
N ASP A 173 -8.92 -10.75 11.99
CA ASP A 173 -10.31 -10.30 11.87
C ASP A 173 -11.33 -11.40 12.24
N ARG A 174 -10.95 -12.67 12.06
CA ARG A 174 -11.76 -13.86 12.44
C ARG A 174 -11.51 -14.39 13.84
N GLY A 175 -10.54 -13.81 14.56
CA GLY A 175 -10.29 -14.10 15.95
C GLY A 175 -8.88 -14.60 16.25
N SER A 176 -8.43 -14.30 17.47
CA SER A 176 -7.06 -14.56 17.94
C SER A 176 -6.64 -16.04 17.90
N ASN A 177 -7.59 -16.97 18.06
CA ASN A 177 -7.30 -18.40 17.94
C ASN A 177 -6.97 -18.81 16.50
N VAL A 178 -7.62 -18.20 15.50
CA VAL A 178 -7.36 -18.46 14.08
C VAL A 178 -5.99 -17.92 13.70
N LEU A 179 -5.70 -16.67 14.09
CA LEU A 179 -4.40 -16.03 13.87
C LEU A 179 -3.24 -16.88 14.39
N LYS A 180 -3.32 -17.34 15.65
CA LYS A 180 -2.27 -18.18 16.26
C LYS A 180 -2.01 -19.47 15.48
N ILE A 181 -3.03 -20.07 14.86
CA ILE A 181 -2.86 -21.29 14.05
C ILE A 181 -2.21 -20.93 12.71
N VAL A 182 -2.65 -19.84 12.08
CA VAL A 182 -2.09 -19.35 10.80
C VAL A 182 -0.61 -19.00 10.94
N GLU A 183 -0.22 -18.25 11.98
CA GLU A 183 1.17 -17.90 12.28
C GLU A 183 2.05 -19.15 12.46
N LYS A 184 1.56 -20.15 13.19
CA LYS A 184 2.26 -21.45 13.37
C LYS A 184 2.46 -22.19 12.04
N LEU A 185 1.47 -22.14 11.15
CA LEU A 185 1.56 -22.81 9.84
C LEU A 185 2.56 -22.11 8.92
N PHE A 186 2.61 -20.78 8.89
CA PHE A 186 3.65 -20.05 8.17
C PHE A 186 5.05 -20.32 8.75
N ALA A 187 5.20 -20.30 10.07
CA ALA A 187 6.47 -20.62 10.73
C ALA A 187 6.96 -22.05 10.43
N ALA A 188 6.04 -22.98 10.20
CA ALA A 188 6.34 -24.35 9.81
C ALA A 188 6.59 -24.53 8.29
N GLY A 189 6.63 -23.46 7.50
CA GLY A 189 6.81 -23.53 6.05
C GLY A 189 5.59 -24.13 5.32
N LYS A 190 4.39 -24.00 5.88
CA LYS A 190 3.13 -24.56 5.32
C LYS A 190 2.16 -23.45 4.88
N PRO A 191 2.53 -22.61 3.90
CA PRO A 191 1.73 -21.45 3.50
C PRO A 191 0.33 -21.85 3.04
N VAL A 192 0.19 -22.89 2.21
CA VAL A 192 -1.12 -23.33 1.68
C VAL A 192 -2.07 -23.76 2.80
N ALA A 193 -1.57 -24.52 3.78
CA ALA A 193 -2.38 -24.92 4.93
C ALA A 193 -2.80 -23.69 5.77
N ALA A 194 -1.94 -22.67 5.87
CA ALA A 194 -2.26 -21.42 6.55
C ALA A 194 -3.43 -20.69 5.86
N LEU A 195 -3.42 -20.57 4.53
CA LEU A 195 -4.50 -19.96 3.75
C LEU A 195 -5.83 -20.69 3.98
N GLU A 196 -5.82 -22.02 3.86
CA GLU A 196 -7.03 -22.83 4.05
C GLU A 196 -7.60 -22.69 5.45
N LYS A 197 -6.72 -22.60 6.47
CA LYS A 197 -7.16 -22.46 7.84
C LYS A 197 -7.75 -21.08 8.12
N ALA A 198 -7.22 -20.04 7.49
CA ALA A 198 -7.76 -18.68 7.61
C ALA A 198 -9.18 -18.56 7.01
N ILE A 199 -9.48 -19.34 5.96
CA ILE A 199 -10.76 -19.26 5.22
C ILE A 199 -11.87 -20.12 5.84
N LYS A 200 -11.54 -21.29 6.41
CA LYS A 200 -12.50 -22.30 6.89
C LYS A 200 -13.25 -21.94 8.20
N VAL A 201 -13.15 -20.70 8.68
CA VAL A 201 -13.70 -20.28 9.99
C VAL A 201 -15.06 -19.62 9.80
#